data_AF-A0A742DYI0-F1
#
_entry.id   AF-A0A742DYI0-F1
#
_cell.length_a   1.000
_cell.length_b   1.000
_cell.length_c   1.000
_cell.angle_alpha   90.00
_cell.angle_beta   90.00
_cell.angle_gamma   90.00
#
_symmetry.space_group_name_H-M   'P 1'
#
loop_
_entity.id
_entity.type
_entity.pdbx_description
1 polymer ?
#
loop_
_entity_poly.entity_id
_entity_poly.type
_entity_poly.pdbx_seq_one_letter_code
_entity_poly.pdbx_strand_id
1 'polypeptide(L)' 'MLAVLKGIPLIQDIKAEGNSRSWIMTIDGHPARGEIFSEAFSISLFLNDLESLPKPCLAYVTLLLAAHP' A
#
# COMPACT_ATOMS: atom_id res chain seq x y z
N MET A 1 9.12 2.22 -6.57
CA MET A 1 7.86 1.98 -5.83
C MET A 1 8.06 1.79 -4.33
N LEU A 2 8.73 0.73 -3.84
CA LEU A 2 8.85 0.47 -2.39
C LEU A 2 9.47 1.63 -1.58
N ALA A 3 10.53 2.26 -2.10
CA ALA A 3 11.14 3.44 -1.46
C ALA A 3 10.17 4.63 -1.38
N VAL A 4 9.27 4.75 -2.36
CA VAL A 4 8.24 5.80 -2.39
C VAL A 4 7.17 5.53 -1.35
N LEU A 5 6.71 4.27 -1.23
CA LEU A 5 5.75 3.86 -0.20
C LEU A 5 6.27 4.11 1.22
N LYS A 6 7.56 3.87 1.46
CA LYS A 6 8.23 4.19 2.74
C LYS A 6 8.23 5.69 3.08
N GLY A 7 8.04 6.55 2.08
CA GLY A 7 7.95 8.00 2.27
C GLY A 7 6.55 8.49 2.66
N ILE A 8 5.53 7.64 2.62
CA ILE A 8 4.15 8.00 2.98
C ILE A 8 3.96 7.74 4.50
N PRO A 9 3.72 8.77 5.33
CA PRO A 9 3.64 8.59 6.79
C PRO A 9 2.55 7.63 7.27
N LEU A 10 1.49 7.48 6.47
CA LEU A 10 0.36 6.59 6.74
C LEU A 10 0.68 5.12 6.42
N ILE A 11 1.76 4.83 5.69
CA ILE A 11 2.18 3.46 5.39
C ILE A 11 3.33 3.07 6.32
N GLN A 12 3.12 2.01 7.09
CA GLN A 12 4.00 1.57 8.17
C GLN A 12 4.25 0.06 8.08
N ASP A 13 5.18 -0.45 8.89
CA ASP A 13 5.46 -1.88 9.07
C ASP A 13 5.74 -2.68 7.78
N ILE A 14 6.26 -2.03 6.72
CA ILE A 14 6.48 -2.67 5.43
C ILE A 14 7.53 -3.78 5.55
N LYS A 15 7.10 -5.04 5.32
CA LYS A 15 7.94 -6.24 5.33
C LYS A 15 7.73 -7.03 4.05
N ALA A 16 8.80 -7.55 3.46
CA ALA A 16 8.70 -8.43 2.30
C ALA A 16 8.22 -9.82 2.74
N GLU A 17 7.27 -10.40 2.01
CA GLU A 17 6.84 -11.79 2.19
C GLU A 17 7.61 -12.70 1.25
N GLY A 18 8.54 -13.50 1.77
CA GLY A 18 9.23 -14.53 0.99
C GLY A 18 9.96 -13.97 -0.24
N ASN A 19 9.53 -14.39 -1.43
CA ASN A 19 10.04 -13.88 -2.70
C ASN A 19 9.73 -12.38 -2.85
N SER A 20 10.65 -11.63 -3.48
CA SER A 20 10.73 -10.16 -3.49
C SER A 20 9.60 -9.41 -4.22
N ARG A 21 8.43 -10.02 -4.41
CA ARG A 21 7.28 -9.49 -5.15
C ARG A 21 6.05 -9.19 -4.28
N SER A 22 6.04 -9.60 -3.01
CA SER A 22 4.94 -9.35 -2.08
C SER A 22 5.44 -8.61 -0.84
N TRP A 23 4.64 -7.68 -0.33
CA TRP A 23 4.88 -6.96 0.91
C TRP A 23 3.62 -6.91 1.76
N ILE A 24 3.77 -7.20 3.05
CA ILE A 24 2.76 -6.86 4.06
C ILE A 24 3.12 -5.51 4.67
N MET A 25 2.10 -4.71 4.96
CA MET A 25 2.25 -3.38 5.54
C MET A 25 1.00 -3.00 6.32
N THR A 26 1.09 -1.90 7.06
CA THR A 26 -0.04 -1.26 7.72
C THR A 26 -0.32 0.06 7.03
N ILE A 27 -1.57 0.36 6.69
CA ILE A 27 -2.02 1.62 6.11
C ILE A 27 -3.01 2.26 7.08
N ASP A 28 -2.61 3.34 7.74
CA ASP A 28 -3.44 4.07 8.71
C ASP A 28 -4.06 3.12 9.76
N GLY A 29 -3.23 2.24 10.32
CA GLY A 29 -3.64 1.21 11.29
C GLY A 29 -4.26 -0.07 10.70
N HIS A 30 -4.54 -0.11 9.39
CA HIS A 30 -5.22 -1.24 8.74
C HIS A 30 -4.24 -2.17 8.02
N PRO A 31 -4.41 -3.50 8.10
CA PRO A 31 -3.58 -4.43 7.34
C PRO A 31 -3.72 -4.19 5.83
N ALA A 32 -2.59 -4.21 5.13
CA ALA A 32 -2.55 -4.09 3.68
C ALA A 32 -1.47 -5.00 3.09
N ARG A 33 -1.65 -5.37 1.82
CA ARG A 33 -0.70 -6.17 1.05
C ARG A 33 -0.42 -5.49 -0.29
N GLY A 34 0.86 -5.27 -0.57
CA GLY A 34 1.34 -4.78 -1.86
C GLY A 34 1.93 -5.93 -2.67
N GLU A 35 1.65 -6.00 -3.96
CA GLU A 35 2.16 -7.07 -4.83
C GLU A 35 2.51 -6.54 -6.22
N ILE A 36 3.63 -7.00 -6.79
CA ILE A 36 3.99 -6.72 -8.18
C ILE A 36 3.45 -7.85 -9.07
N PHE A 37 2.54 -7.49 -9.96
CA PHE A 37 1.97 -8.38 -10.97
C PHE A 37 2.46 -7.99 -12.36
N SER A 38 3.35 -8.81 -12.92
CA SER A 38 4.05 -8.53 -14.18
C SER A 38 4.76 -7.16 -14.14
N GLU A 39 4.09 -6.10 -14.57
CA GLU A 39 4.62 -4.72 -14.62
C GLU A 39 3.79 -3.72 -13.79
N ALA A 40 2.73 -4.16 -13.13
CA ALA A 40 1.87 -3.32 -12.31
C ALA A 40 2.12 -3.55 -10.81
N PHE A 41 1.96 -2.49 -10.02
CA PHE A 41 1.93 -2.58 -8.56
C PHE A 41 0.49 -2.50 -8.07
N SER A 42 0.06 -3.50 -7.31
CA SER A 42 -1.25 -3.58 -6.69
C SER A 42 -1.13 -3.37 -5.17
N ILE A 43 -2.11 -2.68 -4.58
CA ILE A 43 -2.28 -2.58 -3.12
C ILE A 43 -3.68 -3.06 -2.77
N SER A 44 -3.75 -4.07 -1.91
CA SER A 44 -4.97 -4.58 -1.30
C SER A 44 -5.05 -4.10 0.15
N LEU A 45 -6.16 -3.48 0.51
CA LEU A 45 -6.45 -3.04 1.87
C LEU A 45 -7.51 -3.96 2.50
N PHE A 46 -7.26 -4.43 3.71
CA PHE A 46 -8.17 -5.32 4.42
C PHE A 46 -8.90 -4.53 5.50
N LEU A 47 -10.21 -4.42 5.34
CA LEU A 47 -11.09 -3.65 6.22
C LEU A 47 -12.16 -4.54 6.82
N ASN A 48 -12.54 -4.25 8.06
CA ASN A 48 -13.67 -4.91 8.70
C ASN A 48 -15.00 -4.32 8.21
N ASP A 49 -15.01 -3.03 7.87
CA ASP A 49 -16.16 -2.28 7.39
C ASP A 49 -15.71 -1.13 6.46
N LEU A 50 -16.65 -0.50 5.76
CA LEU A 50 -16.35 0.62 4.86
C LEU A 50 -16.29 1.98 5.57
N GLU A 51 -16.74 2.09 6.82
CA GLU A 51 -16.70 3.33 7.60
C GLU A 51 -15.27 3.65 8.05
N SER A 52 -14.47 2.61 8.29
CA SER A 52 -13.05 2.65 8.65
C SER A 52 -12.09 2.87 7.47
N LEU A 53 -12.62 3.12 6.26
CA LEU A 53 -11.80 3.37 5.08
C LEU A 53 -10.85 4.57 5.30
N PRO A 54 -9.51 4.38 5.18
CA PRO A 54 -8.54 5.45 5.36
C PRO A 54 -8.49 6.35 4.11
N LYS A 55 -9.52 7.18 3.95
CA LYS A 55 -9.71 8.11 2.81
C LYS A 55 -8.46 8.95 2.50
N PRO A 56 -7.74 9.51 3.51
CA PRO A 56 -6.50 10.24 3.23
C PRO A 56 -5.43 9.35 2.59
N CYS A 57 -5.27 8.10 3.04
CA CYS A 57 -4.27 7.22 2.46
C CYS A 57 -4.63 6.80 1.03
N LEU A 58 -5.92 6.56 0.75
CA LEU A 58 -6.37 6.31 -0.63
C LEU A 58 -5.98 7.45 -1.56
N ALA A 59 -6.21 8.70 -1.15
CA ALA A 59 -5.80 9.85 -1.94
C ALA A 59 -4.28 9.88 -2.19
N TYR A 60 -3.46 9.62 -1.17
CA TYR A 60 -2.00 9.54 -1.32
C TYR A 60 -1.57 8.42 -2.26
N VAL A 61 -2.12 7.21 -2.10
CA VAL A 61 -1.82 6.05 -2.97
C VAL A 61 -2.22 6.34 -4.41
N THR A 62 -3.41 6.90 -4.64
CA THR A 62 -3.87 7.27 -5.98
C THR A 62 -2.95 8.33 -6.61
N LEU A 63 -2.55 9.36 -5.86
CA LEU A 63 -1.61 10.37 -6.35
C LEU A 63 -0.23 9.77 -6.65
N LEU A 64 0.23 8.83 -5.82
CA LEU A 64 1.51 8.15 -6.00
C LEU A 64 1.53 7.30 -7.27
N LEU A 65 0.45 6.56 -7.53
CA LEU A 65 0.26 5.77 -8.74
C LEU A 65 0.13 6.66 -9.97
N ALA A 66 -0.55 7.80 -9.87
CA ALA A 66 -0.67 8.75 -10.97
C ALA A 66 0.66 9.45 -11.33
N ALA A 67 1.56 9.64 -10.35
CA ALA A 67 2.86 10.28 -10.55
C ALA A 67 3.95 9.34 -11.10
N HIS A 68 3.70 8.02 -11.11
CA HIS A 68 4.64 7.00 -11.56
C HIS A 68 3.97 6.03 -12.56
N PRO A 69 3.77 6.46 -13.83
CA PRO A 69 3.17 5.65 -14.88
C PRO A 69 4.05 4.44 -15.28
#